data_AF-A0A167KCI5-F1
#
_entry.id   AF-A0A167KCI5-F1
#
_cell.length_a   1.000
_cell.length_b   1.000
_cell.length_c   1.000
_cell.angle_alpha   90.00
_cell.angle_beta   90.00
_cell.angle_gamma   90.00
#
_symmetry.space_group_name_H-M   'P 1'
#
loop_
_entity.id
_entity.type
_entity.pdbx_description
1 polymer ?
#
loop_
_entity_poly.entity_id
_entity_poly.type
_entity_poly.pdbx_seq_one_letter_code
_entity_poly.pdbx_strand_id
1 'polypeptide(L)'
;MQKADEKVVLPPDYILLGTKIAKKFPYMKADEWKSGCLVYSSVVLRDVLLLSEFNNWIEFVNACRYFTKPSVSKEDIEKGHKCLEEFCKGCETLYDLDLLSPNMHLHLHLHQTMIEFGPIYGY
;
A
#
# COMPACT_ATOMS: atom_id res chain seq x y z
N MET A 1 10.04 2.13 16.38
CA MET A 1 10.50 1.82 15.00
C MET A 1 11.90 1.22 14.89
N GLN A 2 12.80 1.32 15.87
CA GLN A 2 14.22 0.96 15.66
C GLN A 2 14.59 -0.54 15.64
N LYS A 3 13.70 -1.46 16.05
CA LYS A 3 14.05 -2.90 16.19
C LYS A 3 13.60 -3.79 15.03
N ALA A 4 12.68 -3.33 14.18
CA ALA A 4 12.11 -4.14 13.10
C ALA A 4 12.89 -4.02 11.77
N ASP A 5 13.56 -2.88 11.55
CA ASP A 5 14.26 -2.58 10.29
C ASP A 5 15.48 -3.51 10.02
N GLU A 6 16.08 -4.10 11.06
CA GLU A 6 17.36 -4.82 10.93
C GLU A 6 17.25 -6.30 10.51
N LYS A 7 16.03 -6.88 10.41
CA LYS A 7 15.83 -8.31 10.12
C LYS A 7 14.94 -8.63 8.91
N VAL A 8 14.54 -7.63 8.13
CA VAL A 8 13.68 -7.86 6.96
C VAL A 8 14.53 -8.43 5.81
N VAL A 9 14.27 -9.68 5.42
CA VAL A 9 14.82 -10.26 4.20
C VAL A 9 13.98 -9.78 3.02
N LEU A 10 14.59 -9.01 2.13
CA LEU A 10 13.91 -8.46 0.96
C LEU A 10 13.91 -9.47 -0.20
N PRO A 11 12.79 -9.58 -0.95
CA PRO A 11 12.81 -10.26 -2.25
C PRO A 11 13.70 -9.50 -3.25
N PRO A 12 14.16 -10.14 -4.36
CA PRO A 12 15.13 -9.57 -5.29
C PRO A 12 14.77 -8.20 -5.89
N ASP A 13 13.47 -7.90 -6.04
CA ASP A 13 12.96 -6.68 -6.68
C ASP A 13 12.68 -5.52 -5.72
N TYR A 14 13.14 -5.63 -4.47
CA TYR A 14 12.95 -4.62 -3.42
C TYR A 14 14.29 -4.13 -2.90
N ILE A 15 14.36 -2.84 -2.60
CA ILE A 15 15.57 -2.19 -2.16
C ILE A 15 15.54 -1.94 -0.65
N LEU A 16 16.72 -2.04 -0.04
CA LEU A 16 16.89 -1.66 1.36
C LEU A 16 16.63 -0.16 1.51
N LEU A 17 15.83 0.22 2.49
CA LEU A 17 15.64 1.63 2.80
C LEU A 17 16.95 2.22 3.33
N GLY A 18 17.54 3.16 2.59
CA GLY A 18 18.81 3.79 2.97
C GLY A 18 18.68 4.76 4.15
N THR A 19 17.45 5.10 4.57
CA THR A 19 17.19 6.04 5.67
C THR A 19 15.91 5.67 6.43
N LYS A 20 15.77 6.18 7.66
CA LYS A 20 14.54 6.04 8.47
C LYS A 20 13.36 6.70 7.77
N ILE A 21 12.28 5.94 7.54
CA ILE A 21 11.04 6.38 6.87
C ILE A 21 10.55 7.76 7.37
N ALA A 22 10.58 7.99 8.69
CA ALA A 22 10.06 9.20 9.32
C ALA A 22 10.80 10.51 8.98
N LYS A 23 12.07 10.47 8.51
CA LYS A 23 12.89 11.69 8.36
C LYS A 23 12.93 12.27 6.95
N LYS A 24 12.56 11.51 5.93
CA LYS A 24 12.72 11.89 4.52
C LYS A 24 11.58 11.40 3.62
N PHE A 25 10.39 11.19 4.18
CA PHE A 25 9.19 10.80 3.43
C PHE A 25 8.99 11.57 2.10
N PRO A 26 9.20 12.90 2.02
CA PRO A 26 9.07 13.65 0.77
C PRO A 26 10.18 13.39 -0.27
N TYR A 27 11.30 12.79 0.12
CA TYR A 27 12.50 12.62 -0.71
C TYR A 27 12.79 11.15 -1.08
N MET A 28 11.90 10.22 -0.72
CA MET A 28 12.04 8.81 -1.08
C MET A 28 11.84 8.62 -2.59
N LYS A 29 12.70 7.82 -3.21
CA LYS A 29 12.56 7.40 -4.61
C LYS A 29 11.41 6.41 -4.76
N ALA A 30 10.92 6.22 -5.99
CA ALA A 30 9.84 5.29 -6.30
C ALA A 30 10.11 3.86 -5.78
N ASP A 31 11.32 3.33 -5.95
CA ASP A 31 11.68 1.99 -5.46
C ASP A 31 11.76 1.92 -3.92
N GLU A 32 12.14 3.02 -3.26
CA GLU A 32 12.15 3.11 -1.80
C GLU A 32 10.71 3.13 -1.28
N TRP A 33 9.82 3.86 -1.96
CA TRP A 33 8.38 3.86 -1.70
C TRP A 33 7.75 2.49 -1.90
N LYS A 34 8.08 1.81 -2.99
CA LYS A 34 7.63 0.44 -3.27
C LYS A 34 8.03 -0.50 -2.13
N SER A 35 9.29 -0.47 -1.72
CA SER A 35 9.81 -1.31 -0.64
C SER A 35 9.20 -0.93 0.71
N GLY A 36 9.10 0.36 0.98
CA GLY A 36 8.47 0.93 2.17
C GLY A 36 7.02 0.48 2.33
N CYS A 37 6.22 0.62 1.27
CA CYS A 37 4.81 0.26 1.27
C CYS A 37 4.61 -1.27 1.30
N LEU A 38 5.23 -2.01 0.37
CA LEU A 38 4.87 -3.41 0.13
C LEU A 38 5.53 -4.41 1.10
N VAL A 39 6.62 -4.01 1.75
CA VAL A 39 7.39 -4.88 2.66
C VAL A 39 7.47 -4.28 4.05
N TYR A 40 8.14 -3.14 4.19
CA TYR A 40 8.48 -2.61 5.51
C TYR A 40 7.25 -2.20 6.32
N SER A 41 6.25 -1.57 5.71
CA SER A 41 5.04 -1.14 6.42
C SER A 41 4.34 -2.32 7.11
N SER A 42 4.25 -3.47 6.44
CA SER A 42 3.60 -4.68 6.97
C SER A 42 4.35 -5.29 8.16
N VAL A 43 5.66 -5.09 8.25
CA VAL A 43 6.48 -5.57 9.36
C VAL A 43 6.48 -4.56 10.50
N VAL A 44 6.71 -3.28 10.19
CA VAL A 44 6.86 -2.22 11.17
C VAL A 44 5.53 -1.92 11.87
N LEU A 45 4.42 -1.91 11.14
CA LEU A 45 3.12 -1.56 11.70
C LEU A 45 2.47 -2.69 12.50
N ARG A 46 2.92 -3.94 12.32
CA ARG A 46 2.38 -5.11 13.01
C ARG A 46 2.44 -5.00 14.54
N ASP A 47 3.52 -4.40 15.05
CA ASP A 47 3.74 -4.24 16.48
C ASP A 47 3.34 -2.83 16.98
N VAL A 48 2.74 -2.00 16.11
CA VAL A 48 2.38 -0.60 16.41
C VAL A 48 0.86 -0.40 16.39
N LEU A 49 0.16 -1.01 15.43
CA LEU A 49 -1.28 -0.86 15.24
C LEU A 49 -2.06 -1.94 16.03
N LEU A 50 -3.32 -1.64 16.33
CA LEU A 50 -4.25 -2.67 16.76
C LEU A 50 -4.47 -3.67 15.63
N LEU A 51 -4.83 -4.91 15.97
CA LEU A 51 -4.99 -5.98 14.97
C LEU A 51 -6.00 -5.62 13.87
N SER A 52 -7.10 -4.94 14.20
CA SER A 52 -8.11 -4.48 13.24
C SER A 52 -7.55 -3.44 12.26
N GLU A 53 -6.85 -2.44 12.77
CA GLU A 53 -6.20 -1.38 11.98
C GLU A 53 -5.10 -1.95 11.09
N PHE A 54 -4.30 -2.88 11.64
CA PHE A 54 -3.27 -3.59 10.90
C PHE A 54 -3.87 -4.41 9.75
N ASN A 55 -4.93 -5.17 10.01
CA ASN A 55 -5.61 -5.94 8.96
C ASN A 55 -6.17 -5.01 7.87
N ASN A 56 -6.75 -3.87 8.27
CA ASN A 56 -7.20 -2.86 7.31
C ASN A 56 -6.03 -2.34 6.45
N TRP A 57 -4.90 -2.01 7.06
CA TRP A 57 -3.70 -1.60 6.34
C TRP A 57 -3.19 -2.67 5.36
N ILE A 58 -3.30 -3.95 5.74
CA ILE A 58 -2.88 -5.06 4.88
C ILE A 58 -3.77 -5.17 3.63
N GLU A 59 -5.05 -4.82 3.69
CA GLU A 59 -5.90 -4.70 2.50
C GLU A 59 -5.35 -3.67 1.51
N PHE A 60 -4.96 -2.48 2.00
CA PHE A 60 -4.32 -1.48 1.15
C PHE A 60 -3.02 -2.00 0.53
N VAL A 61 -2.16 -2.65 1.32
CA VAL A 61 -0.91 -3.24 0.81
C VAL A 61 -1.19 -4.32 -0.25
N ASN A 62 -2.22 -5.14 -0.06
CA ASN A 62 -2.63 -6.16 -1.03
C ASN A 62 -3.12 -5.52 -2.33
N ALA A 63 -3.93 -4.46 -2.27
CA ALA A 63 -4.33 -3.71 -3.45
C ALA A 63 -3.13 -3.21 -4.25
N CYS A 64 -2.16 -2.57 -3.58
CA CYS A 64 -0.93 -2.13 -4.21
C CYS A 64 -0.18 -3.30 -4.87
N ARG A 65 -0.06 -4.45 -4.20
CA ARG A 65 0.61 -5.65 -4.76
C ARG A 65 -0.06 -6.14 -6.05
N TYR A 66 -1.39 -6.13 -6.12
CA TYR A 66 -2.11 -6.52 -7.34
C TYR A 66 -1.86 -5.52 -8.48
N PHE A 67 -1.92 -4.22 -8.20
CA PHE A 67 -1.77 -3.19 -9.23
C PHE A 67 -0.34 -2.99 -9.71
N THR A 68 0.67 -3.35 -8.91
CA THR A 68 2.08 -3.22 -9.27
C THR A 68 2.72 -4.53 -9.75
N LYS A 69 1.93 -5.53 -10.13
CA LYS A 69 2.49 -6.74 -10.75
C LYS A 69 3.17 -6.37 -12.08
N PRO A 70 4.26 -7.07 -12.49
CA PRO A 70 4.92 -6.81 -13.78
C PRO A 70 3.97 -6.93 -14.99
N SER A 71 2.98 -7.82 -14.89
CA SER A 71 1.87 -7.96 -15.81
C SER A 71 0.59 -8.03 -15.00
N VAL A 72 -0.29 -7.03 -15.18
CA VAL A 72 -1.56 -6.93 -14.46
C VAL A 72 -2.68 -7.46 -15.34
N SER A 73 -3.37 -8.51 -14.90
CA SER A 73 -4.56 -9.04 -15.56
C SER A 73 -5.84 -8.33 -15.08
N LYS A 74 -6.96 -8.51 -15.80
CA LYS A 74 -8.28 -8.03 -15.33
C LYS A 74 -8.69 -8.63 -13.99
N GLU A 75 -8.32 -9.88 -13.73
CA GLU A 75 -8.57 -10.54 -12.45
C GLU A 75 -7.75 -9.89 -11.32
N ASP A 76 -6.51 -9.46 -11.59
CA ASP A 76 -5.70 -8.72 -10.63
C ASP A 76 -6.30 -7.35 -10.33
N ILE A 77 -6.80 -6.65 -11.36
CA ILE A 77 -7.49 -5.36 -11.20
C ILE A 77 -8.72 -5.52 -10.29
N GLU A 78 -9.54 -6.53 -10.54
CA GLU A 78 -10.73 -6.85 -9.74
C GLU A 78 -10.37 -7.20 -8.29
N LYS A 79 -9.34 -8.01 -8.06
CA LYS A 79 -8.89 -8.36 -6.70
C LYS A 79 -8.33 -7.15 -5.97
N GLY A 80 -7.53 -6.33 -6.64
CA GLY A 80 -7.00 -5.10 -6.05
C GLY A 80 -8.09 -4.09 -5.72
N HIS A 81 -9.13 -4.01 -6.57
CA HIS A 81 -10.30 -3.16 -6.30
C HIS A 81 -11.05 -3.60 -5.05
N LYS A 82 -11.33 -4.90 -4.88
CA LYS A 82 -11.98 -5.43 -3.67
C LYS A 82 -11.18 -5.12 -2.41
N CYS A 83 -9.86 -5.26 -2.46
CA CYS A 83 -9.00 -4.87 -1.35
C CYS A 83 -9.11 -3.36 -1.02
N LEU A 84 -9.21 -2.48 -2.03
CA LEU A 84 -9.45 -1.05 -1.78
C LEU A 84 -10.83 -0.77 -1.19
N GLU A 85 -11.87 -1.47 -1.64
CA GLU A 85 -13.22 -1.31 -1.07
C GLU A 85 -13.23 -1.68 0.42
N GLU A 86 -12.65 -2.82 0.78
CA GLU A 86 -12.56 -3.26 2.18
C GLU A 86 -11.68 -2.31 3.01
N PHE A 87 -10.56 -1.84 2.45
CA PHE A 87 -9.74 -0.82 3.09
C PHE A 87 -10.51 0.48 3.38
N CYS A 88 -11.29 0.97 2.41
CA CYS A 88 -12.08 2.19 2.56
C CYS A 88 -13.21 2.02 3.60
N LYS A 89 -13.91 0.89 3.62
CA LYS A 89 -14.93 0.57 4.64
C LYS A 89 -14.33 0.48 6.03
N GLY A 90 -13.17 -0.18 6.16
CA GLY A 90 -12.45 -0.25 7.43
C GLY A 90 -11.92 1.11 7.84
N CYS A 91 -11.53 1.98 6.90
CA CYS A 91 -11.16 3.35 7.18
C CYS A 91 -12.31 4.15 7.81
N GLU A 92 -13.52 4.05 7.27
CA GLU A 92 -14.73 4.69 7.83
C GLU A 92 -15.09 4.16 9.22
N THR A 93 -14.82 2.88 9.48
CA THR A 93 -15.21 2.22 10.74
C THR A 93 -14.18 2.39 11.86
N LEU A 94 -12.89 2.39 11.52
CA LEU A 94 -11.78 2.26 12.48
C LEU A 94 -11.06 3.58 12.77
N TYR A 95 -11.20 4.59 11.91
CA TYR A 95 -10.43 5.83 12.00
C TYR A 95 -11.36 7.05 12.10
N ASP A 96 -10.86 8.12 12.71
CA ASP A 96 -11.60 9.37 12.82
C ASP A 96 -11.81 10.01 11.42
N LEU A 97 -13.00 10.59 11.21
CA LEU A 97 -13.40 11.14 9.91
C LEU A 97 -12.51 12.30 9.42
N ASP A 98 -11.83 12.99 10.33
CA ASP A 98 -10.87 14.06 9.99
C ASP A 98 -9.57 13.53 9.37
N LEU A 99 -9.27 12.24 9.55
CA LEU A 99 -8.16 11.55 8.90
C LEU A 99 -8.51 11.07 7.48
N LEU A 100 -9.80 11.02 7.13
CA LEU A 100 -10.26 10.57 5.83
C LEU A 100 -10.22 11.72 4.82
N SER A 101 -9.41 11.55 3.78
CA SER A 101 -9.31 12.53 2.69
C SER A 101 -10.16 12.12 1.48
N PRO A 102 -10.61 13.08 0.64
CA PRO A 102 -11.26 12.77 -0.64
C PRO A 102 -10.44 11.86 -1.55
N ASN A 103 -9.11 11.85 -1.40
CA ASN A 103 -8.24 10.96 -2.18
C ASN A 103 -8.51 9.47 -1.90
N MET A 104 -9.02 9.12 -0.72
CA MET A 104 -9.45 7.76 -0.40
C MET A 104 -10.59 7.32 -1.31
N HIS A 105 -11.54 8.21 -1.60
CA HIS A 105 -12.61 7.94 -2.55
C HIS A 105 -12.06 7.79 -3.98
N LEU A 106 -11.06 8.59 -4.35
CA LEU A 106 -10.43 8.51 -5.68
C LEU A 106 -9.78 7.14 -5.94
N HIS A 107 -9.33 6.42 -4.90
CA HIS A 107 -8.81 5.06 -5.07
C HIS A 107 -9.82 4.11 -5.72
N LEU A 108 -11.12 4.28 -5.48
CA LEU A 108 -12.16 3.42 -6.06
C LEU A 108 -12.30 3.59 -7.58
N HIS A 109 -11.86 4.73 -8.13
CA HIS A 109 -11.88 5.00 -9.56
C HIS A 109 -10.70 4.38 -10.31
N LEU A 110 -9.65 3.93 -9.60
CA LEU A 110 -8.49 3.27 -10.21
C LEU A 110 -8.88 2.02 -11.00
N HIS A 111 -9.89 1.28 -10.56
CA HIS A 111 -10.39 0.11 -11.27
C HIS A 111 -10.80 0.47 -12.71
N GLN A 112 -11.66 1.49 -12.87
CA GLN A 112 -12.12 1.91 -14.19
C GLN A 112 -10.97 2.46 -15.03
N THR A 113 -10.11 3.29 -14.43
CA THR A 113 -8.92 3.83 -15.10
C THR A 113 -8.02 2.72 -15.64
N MET A 114 -7.77 1.67 -14.87
CA MET A 114 -6.90 0.57 -15.29
C MET A 114 -7.50 -0.28 -16.41
N ILE A 115 -8.84 -0.42 -16.43
CA ILE A 115 -9.54 -1.14 -17.51
C ILE A 115 -9.50 -0.36 -18.82
N GLU A 116 -9.62 0.97 -18.77
CA GLU A 116 -9.68 1.83 -19.94
C GLU A 116 -8.30 2.16 -20.51
N PHE A 117 -7.33 2.43 -19.64
CA PHE A 117 -6.03 3.00 -20.02
C PHE A 117 -4.84 2.06 -19.79
N GLY A 118 -5.06 0.90 -19.16
CA GLY A 118 -4.01 -0.07 -18.84
C GLY A 118 -3.40 0.12 -17.43
N PRO A 119 -2.30 -0.58 -17.12
CA PRO A 119 -1.72 -0.62 -15.78
C PRO A 119 -1.32 0.77 -15.25
N ILE A 120 -1.23 0.91 -13.91
CA ILE A 120 -0.98 2.21 -13.27
C ILE A 120 0.37 2.87 -13.60
N TYR A 121 1.27 2.13 -14.23
CA TYR A 121 2.60 2.55 -14.66
C TYR A 121 2.71 2.63 -16.19
N GLY A 122 1.57 2.52 -16.90
CA GLY A 122 1.50 2.52 -18.36
C GLY A 122 1.33 3.90 -18.99
N TYR A 123 1.20 4.95 -18.19
CA TYR A 123 0.96 6.33 -18.60
C TYR A 123 2.03 7.30 -18.11
#